data_AF-A0A2E8S3Z6-F1
#
_entry.id   AF-A0A2E8S3Z6-F1
#
_cell.length_a   1.000
_cell.length_b   1.000
_cell.length_c   1.000
_cell.angle_alpha   90.00
_cell.angle_beta   90.00
_cell.angle_gamma   90.00
#
_symmetry.space_group_name_H-M   'P 1'
#
loop_
_entity.id
_entity.type
_entity.pdbx_description
1 polymer ?
#
loop_
_entity_poly.entity_id
_entity_poly.type
_entity_poly.pdbx_seq_one_letter_code
_entity_poly.pdbx_strand_id
1 'polypeptide(L)'
;MKGANLGEYADYDAEGPGANLTNANLTGADLTGVQSGGIRGKPRNLPKGWKLVKGYLIGPGAPLRNADLKGANLKGANLKGASLSGAYLEGAKLEGAKLKGVFSGRIRGKPRNLPKGWKLVNGTLVQVGK
;
A
#
# COMPACT_ATOMS: atom_id res chain seq x y z
N MET A 1 -8.30 15.18 -0.21
CA MET A 1 -8.90 14.55 0.99
C MET A 1 -7.81 14.21 2.02
N LYS A 2 -6.85 15.11 2.27
CA LYS A 2 -5.69 14.78 3.11
C LYS A 2 -6.15 14.43 4.53
N GLY A 3 -5.76 13.25 5.03
CA GLY A 3 -6.13 12.78 6.37
C GLY A 3 -7.52 12.15 6.51
N ALA A 4 -8.24 11.89 5.41
CA ALA A 4 -9.47 11.10 5.48
C ALA A 4 -9.18 9.63 5.83
N ASN A 5 -10.07 9.00 6.60
CA ASN A 5 -10.03 7.56 6.86
C ASN A 5 -11.13 6.87 6.06
N LEU A 6 -10.73 5.96 5.15
CA LEU A 6 -11.61 5.15 4.30
C LEU A 6 -11.76 3.71 4.81
N GLY A 7 -11.22 3.42 5.99
CA GLY A 7 -11.38 2.15 6.68
C GLY A 7 -10.34 1.98 7.78
N GLU A 8 -10.78 2.12 9.03
CA GLU A 8 -10.14 1.53 10.20
C GLU A 8 -11.19 1.45 11.32
N TYR A 9 -11.61 0.23 11.67
CA TYR A 9 -11.92 -0.08 13.08
C TYR A 9 -10.76 -0.95 13.54
N ALA A 10 -10.00 -0.41 14.49
CA ALA A 10 -9.00 -1.16 15.22
C ALA A 10 -9.72 -2.21 16.08
N ASP A 11 -9.01 -3.29 16.36
CA ASP A 11 -9.36 -4.38 17.27
C ASP A 11 -9.97 -5.62 16.59
N TYR A 12 -9.60 -6.74 17.16
CA TYR A 12 -9.64 -8.09 16.65
C TYR A 12 -11.05 -8.52 16.16
N ASP A 13 -11.06 -9.34 15.10
CA ASP A 13 -12.13 -10.29 14.75
C ASP A 13 -13.47 -9.78 14.16
N ALA A 14 -13.55 -8.73 13.34
CA ALA A 14 -14.69 -8.56 12.40
C ALA A 14 -14.46 -7.52 11.31
N GLU A 15 -14.59 -7.95 10.05
CA GLU A 15 -14.71 -7.14 8.84
C GLU A 15 -15.96 -6.22 8.86
N GLY A 16 -15.92 -5.11 9.60
CA GLY A 16 -16.79 -3.97 9.29
C GLY A 16 -16.56 -3.54 7.83
N PRO A 17 -17.61 -3.19 7.04
CA PRO A 17 -17.43 -2.83 5.65
C PRO A 17 -16.54 -1.60 5.52
N GLY A 18 -15.29 -1.78 5.07
CA GLY A 18 -14.49 -0.67 4.58
C GLY A 18 -15.23 0.06 3.45
N ALA A 19 -14.79 1.28 3.12
CA ALA A 19 -15.54 2.13 2.19
C ALA A 19 -15.84 1.42 0.87
N ASN A 20 -17.08 1.50 0.39
CA ASN A 20 -17.46 1.02 -0.93
C ASN A 20 -17.17 2.11 -1.97
N LEU A 21 -16.18 1.88 -2.83
CA LEU A 21 -15.78 2.81 -3.89
C LEU A 21 -16.34 2.41 -5.27
N THR A 22 -17.38 1.57 -5.33
CA THR A 22 -18.01 1.19 -6.60
C THR A 22 -18.39 2.43 -7.41
N ASN A 23 -17.89 2.52 -8.63
CA ASN A 23 -18.11 3.63 -9.57
C ASN A 23 -17.64 5.02 -9.10
N ALA A 24 -16.97 5.12 -7.94
CA ALA A 24 -16.41 6.38 -7.47
C ALA A 24 -15.42 6.95 -8.50
N ASN A 25 -15.56 8.23 -8.82
CA ASN A 25 -14.61 8.96 -9.67
C ASN A 25 -13.70 9.80 -8.78
N LEU A 26 -12.47 9.32 -8.56
CA LEU A 26 -11.47 10.02 -7.76
C LEU A 26 -10.46 10.78 -8.65
N THR A 27 -10.83 11.12 -9.88
CA THR A 27 -9.95 11.87 -10.78
C THR A 27 -9.57 13.21 -10.14
N GLY A 28 -8.28 13.53 -10.11
CA GLY A 28 -7.76 14.78 -9.51
C GLY A 28 -7.73 14.80 -7.99
N ALA A 29 -8.23 13.78 -7.29
CA ALA A 29 -8.19 13.74 -5.84
C ALA A 29 -6.75 13.57 -5.32
N ASP A 30 -6.37 14.37 -4.32
CA ASP A 30 -5.19 14.08 -3.50
C ASP A 30 -5.56 13.06 -2.42
N LEU A 31 -5.02 11.85 -2.57
CA LEU A 31 -5.16 10.71 -1.67
C LEU A 31 -3.95 10.54 -0.73
N THR A 32 -2.96 11.44 -0.80
CA THR A 32 -1.78 11.37 0.05
C THR A 32 -2.19 11.42 1.53
N GLY A 33 -1.72 10.45 2.32
CA GLY A 33 -2.06 10.35 3.74
C GLY A 33 -3.49 9.90 4.04
N VAL A 34 -4.29 9.49 3.04
CA VAL A 34 -5.60 8.87 3.28
C VAL A 34 -5.41 7.46 3.84
N GLN A 35 -5.95 7.20 5.03
CA GLN A 35 -5.96 5.86 5.62
C GLN A 35 -6.96 4.98 4.86
N SER A 36 -6.57 3.73 4.58
CA SER A 36 -7.42 2.77 3.88
C SER A 36 -7.22 1.38 4.43
N GLY A 37 -8.25 0.55 4.30
CA GLY A 37 -8.28 -0.85 4.66
C GLY A 37 -9.68 -1.39 4.38
N GLY A 38 -9.79 -2.62 3.90
CA GLY A 38 -11.09 -3.25 3.64
C GLY A 38 -11.95 -2.56 2.57
N ILE A 39 -11.39 -1.69 1.72
CA ILE A 39 -12.16 -1.03 0.64
C ILE A 39 -12.77 -2.09 -0.27
N ARG A 40 -14.07 -1.91 -0.56
CA ARG A 40 -14.85 -2.78 -1.44
C ARG A 40 -15.22 -2.05 -2.73
N GLY A 41 -15.58 -2.84 -3.74
CA GLY A 41 -15.95 -2.32 -5.05
C GLY A 41 -14.77 -1.87 -5.90
N LYS A 42 -15.05 -1.54 -7.16
CA LYS A 42 -14.05 -1.04 -8.11
C LYS A 42 -14.34 0.44 -8.42
N PRO A 43 -13.43 1.36 -8.09
CA PRO A 43 -13.58 2.75 -8.50
C PRO A 43 -13.53 2.86 -10.03
N ARG A 44 -14.29 3.82 -10.57
CA ARG A 44 -14.29 4.11 -12.00
C ARG A 44 -12.93 4.66 -12.43
N ASN A 45 -12.39 5.58 -11.63
CA ASN A 45 -11.07 6.19 -11.84
C ASN A 45 -10.38 6.42 -10.50
N LEU A 46 -9.06 6.21 -10.50
CA LEU A 46 -8.15 6.64 -9.43
C LEU A 46 -7.20 7.73 -9.96
N PRO A 47 -6.66 8.59 -9.09
CA PRO A 47 -5.63 9.53 -9.50
C PRO A 47 -4.42 8.80 -10.09
N LYS A 48 -3.69 9.47 -11.00
CA LYS A 48 -2.51 8.90 -11.66
C LYS A 48 -1.51 8.38 -10.63
N GLY A 49 -1.10 7.12 -10.78
CA GLY A 49 -0.12 6.47 -9.90
C GLY A 49 -0.71 5.81 -8.65
N TRP A 50 -2.03 5.92 -8.41
CA TRP A 50 -2.75 5.20 -7.37
C TRP A 50 -3.38 3.91 -7.91
N LYS A 51 -3.46 2.89 -7.06
CA LYS A 51 -4.09 1.60 -7.35
C LYS A 51 -4.92 1.16 -6.13
N LEU A 52 -5.99 0.41 -6.36
CA LEU A 52 -6.68 -0.33 -5.29
C LEU A 52 -6.16 -1.77 -5.31
N VAL A 53 -5.58 -2.23 -4.20
CA VAL A 53 -5.01 -3.58 -4.07
C VAL A 53 -5.39 -4.13 -2.71
N LYS A 54 -6.08 -5.28 -2.67
CA LYS A 54 -6.49 -5.96 -1.42
C LYS A 54 -7.21 -5.04 -0.42
N GLY A 55 -8.06 -4.13 -0.91
CA GLY A 55 -8.78 -3.18 -0.04
C GLY A 55 -7.97 -1.97 0.43
N TYR A 56 -6.74 -1.80 -0.06
CA TYR A 56 -5.87 -0.65 0.25
C TYR A 56 -5.63 0.23 -0.97
N LEU A 57 -5.60 1.54 -0.75
CA LEU A 57 -5.13 2.52 -1.72
C LEU A 57 -3.59 2.55 -1.72
N ILE A 58 -3.01 2.05 -2.80
CA ILE A 58 -1.57 1.97 -3.02
C ILE A 58 -1.12 3.15 -3.88
N GLY A 59 -0.33 4.05 -3.29
CA GLY A 59 0.17 5.24 -3.98
C GLY A 59 1.25 5.99 -3.20
N PRO A 60 1.70 7.15 -3.72
CA PRO A 60 2.68 8.00 -3.05
C PRO A 60 2.18 8.45 -1.68
N GLY A 61 3.03 8.32 -0.65
CA GLY A 61 2.69 8.74 0.71
C GLY A 61 1.52 7.96 1.34
N ALA A 62 1.15 6.79 0.80
CA ALA A 62 0.10 5.97 1.36
C ALA A 62 0.47 5.47 2.78
N PRO A 63 -0.41 5.63 3.78
CA PRO A 63 -0.24 5.04 5.09
C PRO A 63 -0.65 3.55 5.05
N LEU A 64 0.33 2.65 4.97
CA LEU A 64 0.14 1.19 4.85
C LEU A 64 0.72 0.45 6.06
N ARG A 65 0.72 1.10 7.24
CA ARG A 65 1.20 0.48 8.48
C ARG A 65 0.34 -0.73 8.80
N ASN A 66 0.98 -1.85 9.14
CA ASN A 66 0.31 -3.13 9.44
C ASN A 66 -0.62 -3.69 8.35
N ALA A 67 -0.62 -3.14 7.13
CA ALA A 67 -1.50 -3.61 6.06
C ALA A 67 -1.25 -5.09 5.70
N ASP A 68 -2.30 -5.89 5.52
CA ASP A 68 -2.18 -7.24 4.95
C ASP A 68 -2.09 -7.16 3.42
N LEU A 69 -0.85 -7.19 2.95
CA LEU A 69 -0.50 -7.18 1.53
C LEU A 69 0.13 -8.52 1.12
N LYS A 70 -0.16 -9.61 1.85
CA LYS A 70 0.35 -10.95 1.51
C LYS A 70 -0.10 -11.33 0.10
N GLY A 71 0.83 -11.78 -0.73
CA GLY A 71 0.60 -12.16 -2.12
C GLY A 71 0.19 -11.01 -3.05
N ALA A 72 0.16 -9.76 -2.58
CA ALA A 72 -0.31 -8.63 -3.37
C ALA A 72 0.54 -8.42 -4.64
N ASN A 73 -0.13 -8.09 -5.74
CA ASN A 73 0.55 -7.66 -6.97
C ASN A 73 0.78 -6.14 -6.92
N LEU A 74 1.98 -5.75 -6.49
CA LEU A 74 2.42 -4.35 -6.42
C LEU A 74 3.38 -4.01 -7.57
N LYS A 75 3.39 -4.80 -8.66
CA LYS A 75 4.27 -4.57 -9.82
C LYS A 75 4.09 -3.15 -10.36
N GLY A 76 5.20 -2.43 -10.48
CA GLY A 76 5.22 -1.04 -10.94
C GLY A 76 4.43 -0.04 -10.08
N ALA A 77 4.04 -0.40 -8.86
CA ALA A 77 3.31 0.52 -7.98
C ALA A 77 4.21 1.71 -7.58
N ASN A 78 3.61 2.89 -7.47
CA ASN A 78 4.32 4.07 -6.96
C ASN A 78 4.13 4.14 -5.44
N LEU A 79 5.15 3.74 -4.68
CA LEU A 79 5.16 3.71 -3.22
C LEU A 79 6.12 4.77 -2.64
N LYS A 80 6.46 5.80 -3.43
CA LYS A 80 7.36 6.87 -2.99
C LYS A 80 6.82 7.51 -1.70
N GLY A 81 7.60 7.52 -0.64
CA GLY A 81 7.19 8.11 0.64
C GLY A 81 6.11 7.33 1.41
N ALA A 82 5.66 6.17 0.93
CA ALA A 82 4.65 5.38 1.64
C ALA A 82 5.21 4.80 2.95
N SER A 83 4.34 4.52 3.92
CA SER A 83 4.73 3.88 5.18
C SER A 83 4.31 2.42 5.18
N LEU A 84 5.27 1.50 5.13
CA LEU A 84 5.08 0.03 5.16
C LEU A 84 5.50 -0.59 6.49
N SER A 85 5.64 0.19 7.57
CA SER A 85 6.07 -0.32 8.86
C SER A 85 5.09 -1.38 9.37
N GLY A 86 5.60 -2.56 9.73
CA GLY A 86 4.76 -3.68 10.20
C GLY A 86 3.91 -4.38 9.13
N ALA A 87 3.93 -3.92 7.87
CA ALA A 87 3.12 -4.50 6.79
C ALA A 87 3.49 -5.97 6.52
N TYR A 88 2.49 -6.78 6.20
CA TYR A 88 2.68 -8.17 5.81
C TYR A 88 2.90 -8.25 4.30
N LEU A 89 4.12 -8.58 3.88
CA LEU A 89 4.51 -8.62 2.46
C LEU A 89 4.91 -10.01 1.98
N GLU A 90 4.57 -11.05 2.74
CA GLU A 90 4.86 -12.43 2.35
C GLU A 90 4.32 -12.74 0.94
N GLY A 91 5.19 -13.14 0.02
CA GLY A 91 4.83 -13.47 -1.36
C GLY A 91 4.42 -12.27 -2.24
N ALA A 92 4.42 -11.04 -1.73
CA ALA A 92 4.07 -9.86 -2.51
C ALA A 92 5.06 -9.65 -3.67
N LYS A 93 4.55 -9.18 -4.82
CA LYS A 93 5.36 -8.91 -6.02
C LYS A 93 5.62 -7.41 -6.13
N LEU A 94 6.84 -6.95 -5.86
CA LEU A 94 7.23 -5.54 -5.94
C LEU A 94 8.14 -5.21 -7.12
N GLU A 95 8.31 -6.10 -8.09
CA GLU A 95 9.10 -5.82 -9.31
C GLU A 95 8.73 -4.46 -9.93
N GLY A 96 9.74 -3.61 -10.14
CA GLY A 96 9.55 -2.27 -10.73
C GLY A 96 8.81 -1.25 -9.85
N ALA A 97 8.43 -1.58 -8.61
CA ALA A 97 7.82 -0.62 -7.70
C ALA A 97 8.80 0.51 -7.35
N LYS A 98 8.27 1.73 -7.17
CA LYS A 98 9.06 2.91 -6.80
C LYS A 98 9.09 3.04 -5.29
N LEU A 99 10.22 2.72 -4.67
CA LEU A 99 10.38 2.66 -3.20
C LEU A 99 11.17 3.85 -2.60
N LYS A 100 11.53 4.86 -3.42
CA LYS A 100 12.32 6.01 -2.93
C LYS A 100 11.62 6.70 -1.75
N GLY A 101 12.32 6.83 -0.63
CA GLY A 101 11.81 7.44 0.58
C GLY A 101 10.72 6.64 1.31
N VAL A 102 10.54 5.36 0.99
CA VAL A 102 9.59 4.50 1.72
C VAL A 102 10.03 4.38 3.19
N PHE A 103 9.09 4.57 4.11
CA PHE A 103 9.31 4.33 5.53
C PHE A 103 9.00 2.86 5.81
N SER A 104 10.03 2.06 6.05
CA SER A 104 9.90 0.62 6.32
C SER A 104 10.59 0.26 7.63
N GLY A 105 10.20 -0.89 8.18
CA GLY A 105 10.71 -1.39 9.45
C GLY A 105 9.74 -2.41 10.01
N ARG A 106 10.27 -3.52 10.54
CA ARG A 106 9.46 -4.66 11.01
C ARG A 106 8.48 -5.20 9.95
N ILE A 107 8.80 -5.09 8.65
CA ILE A 107 8.05 -5.79 7.60
C ILE A 107 8.02 -7.27 7.94
N ARG A 108 6.84 -7.87 7.81
CA ARG A 108 6.59 -9.27 8.13
C ARG A 108 6.53 -10.11 6.84
N GLY A 109 7.24 -11.23 6.85
CA GLY A 109 7.33 -12.13 5.70
C GLY A 109 8.26 -11.62 4.59
N LYS A 110 8.61 -12.54 3.67
CA LYS A 110 9.51 -12.26 2.56
C LYS A 110 8.72 -11.97 1.27
N PRO A 111 8.88 -10.80 0.64
CA PRO A 111 8.36 -10.55 -0.69
C PRO A 111 8.86 -11.57 -1.69
N ARG A 112 8.02 -11.92 -2.67
CA ARG A 112 8.41 -12.83 -3.76
C ARG A 112 9.52 -12.23 -4.61
N ASN A 113 9.46 -10.91 -4.84
CA ASN A 113 10.51 -10.16 -5.51
C ASN A 113 10.50 -8.69 -5.05
N LEU A 114 11.62 -8.01 -5.30
CA LEU A 114 11.82 -6.60 -5.05
C LEU A 114 12.21 -5.89 -6.35
N PRO A 115 12.08 -4.55 -6.41
CA PRO A 115 12.68 -3.78 -7.49
C PRO A 115 14.20 -4.02 -7.54
N LYS A 116 14.80 -3.89 -8.73
CA LYS A 116 16.26 -3.92 -8.89
C LYS A 116 16.91 -2.88 -7.96
N GLY A 117 18.02 -3.27 -7.32
CA GLY A 117 18.74 -2.41 -6.38
C GLY A 117 18.05 -2.26 -5.01
N TRP A 118 17.10 -3.13 -4.66
CA TRP A 118 16.49 -3.14 -3.33
C TRP A 118 16.63 -4.51 -2.67
N LYS A 119 16.88 -4.49 -1.35
CA LYS A 119 16.91 -5.67 -0.49
C LYS A 119 16.01 -5.45 0.72
N LEU A 120 15.49 -6.54 1.26
CA LEU A 120 14.86 -6.57 2.58
C LEU A 120 15.89 -7.07 3.58
N VAL A 121 16.27 -6.22 4.53
CA VAL A 121 17.26 -6.50 5.58
C VAL A 121 16.58 -6.29 6.93
N ASN A 122 16.44 -7.36 7.73
CA ASN A 122 15.82 -7.32 9.06
C ASN A 122 14.48 -6.59 9.12
N GLY A 123 13.60 -6.83 8.13
CA GLY A 123 12.29 -6.18 8.04
C GLY A 123 12.30 -4.73 7.52
N THR A 124 13.43 -4.25 7.02
CA THR A 124 13.60 -2.90 6.45
C THR A 124 14.01 -2.99 4.98
N LEU A 125 13.34 -2.21 4.12
CA LEU A 125 13.70 -2.07 2.71
C LEU A 125 14.89 -1.12 2.60
N VAL A 126 15.97 -1.62 2.03
CA VAL A 126 17.23 -0.90 1.85
C VAL A 126 17.58 -0.86 0.37
N GLN A 127 17.89 0.33 -0.14
CA GLN A 127 18.43 0.48 -1.49
C GLN A 127 19.91 0.09 -1.48
N VAL A 128 20.30 -0.83 -2.36
CA VAL A 128 21.65 -1.34 -2.52
C VAL A 128 22.11 -1.13 -3.96
N GLY A 129 23.27 -0.46 -4.12
CA GLY A 129 23.79 -0.09 -5.43
C GLY A 129 23.09 1.15 -6.01
N LYS A 130 23.89 2.15 -6.37
CA LYS A 130 23.53 3.14 -7.38
C LYS A 130 24.05 2.65 -8.73
#